data_AF-A0A938XTP4-F1
#
_entry.id   AF-A0A938XTP4-F1
#
_cell.length_a   1.000
_cell.length_b   1.000
_cell.length_c   1.000
_cell.angle_alpha   90.00
_cell.angle_beta   90.00
_cell.angle_gamma   90.00
#
_symmetry.space_group_name_H-M   'P 1'
#
loop_
_entity.id
_entity.type
_entity.pdbx_description
1 polymer ?
#
loop_
_entity_poly.entity_id
_entity_poly.type
_entity_poly.pdbx_seq_one_letter_code
_entity_poly.pdbx_strand_id
1 'polypeptide(L)'
;MNRLEIRELQESDLEEVSKIEAEAFPSPWSNKTFLKELNNPFALYLVGGLEDEIVVYIGCWLLDEQIHITTLATKMEYRKNGLATEILHNLLARAKEMGKEKASLEVRISNKKAQQMYIKEGFFKIAKKRSYYKDNGEDAIVMWKQL
;
A
#
# COMPACT_ATOMS: atom_id res chain seq x y z
N MET A 1 15.18 -8.19 -17.71
CA MET A 1 14.42 -7.85 -16.48
C MET A 1 12.96 -7.93 -16.86
N ASN A 2 12.21 -8.82 -16.22
CA ASN A 2 10.76 -8.86 -16.42
C ASN A 2 10.18 -7.53 -15.91
N ARG A 3 9.36 -6.89 -16.75
CA ARG A 3 8.72 -5.62 -16.44
C ARG A 3 7.55 -5.90 -15.50
N LEU A 4 7.41 -5.09 -14.44
CA LEU A 4 6.24 -5.17 -13.57
C LEU A 4 5.02 -4.62 -14.32
N GLU A 5 4.01 -5.45 -14.52
CA GLU A 5 2.75 -5.03 -15.13
C GLU A 5 1.80 -4.55 -14.04
N ILE A 6 1.50 -3.25 -14.02
CA ILE A 6 0.67 -2.63 -12.99
C ILE A 6 -0.72 -2.32 -13.56
N ARG A 7 -1.75 -2.85 -12.90
CA ARG A 7 -3.16 -2.62 -13.24
C ARG A 7 -4.01 -2.48 -11.99
N GLU A 8 -5.26 -2.09 -12.17
CA GLU A 8 -6.24 -2.07 -11.07
C GLU A 8 -6.52 -3.49 -10.58
N LEU A 9 -6.70 -3.59 -9.26
CA LEU A 9 -7.12 -4.81 -8.58
C LEU A 9 -8.54 -5.18 -9.01
N GLN A 10 -8.76 -6.45 -9.32
CA GLN A 10 -10.06 -7.00 -9.68
C GLN A 10 -10.48 -8.08 -8.68
N GLU A 11 -11.78 -8.42 -8.67
CA GLU A 11 -12.31 -9.46 -7.79
C GLU A 11 -11.65 -10.83 -8.01
N SER A 12 -11.27 -11.14 -9.25
CA SER A 12 -10.55 -12.37 -9.61
C SER A 12 -9.16 -12.49 -8.95
N ASP A 13 -8.57 -11.37 -8.53
CA ASP A 13 -7.23 -11.34 -7.94
C ASP A 13 -7.24 -11.58 -6.43
N LEU A 14 -8.41 -11.54 -5.80
CA LEU A 14 -8.51 -11.50 -4.33
C LEU A 14 -7.97 -12.76 -3.66
N GLU A 15 -8.03 -13.91 -4.32
CA GLU A 15 -7.43 -15.12 -3.79
C GLU A 15 -5.90 -14.98 -3.65
N GLU A 16 -5.24 -14.42 -4.66
CA GLU A 16 -3.79 -14.26 -4.68
C GLU A 16 -3.33 -13.12 -3.76
N VAL A 17 -4.03 -11.98 -3.82
CA VAL A 17 -3.74 -10.83 -2.96
C VAL A 17 -3.92 -11.16 -1.48
N SER A 18 -4.92 -11.97 -1.13
CA SER A 18 -5.11 -12.42 0.25
C SER A 18 -4.01 -13.35 0.76
N LYS A 19 -3.33 -14.09 -0.13
CA LYS A 19 -2.13 -14.87 0.23
C LYS A 19 -0.97 -13.93 0.58
N ILE A 20 -0.73 -12.92 -0.27
CA ILE A 20 0.30 -11.89 0.00
C ILE A 20 -0.01 -11.14 1.30
N GLU A 21 -1.28 -10.81 1.52
CA GLU A 21 -1.77 -10.12 2.71
C GLU A 21 -1.49 -10.92 3.99
N ALA A 22 -1.82 -12.22 3.99
CA ALA A 22 -1.57 -13.12 5.11
C ALA A 22 -0.07 -13.29 5.40
N GLU A 23 0.80 -13.23 4.39
CA GLU A 23 2.26 -13.25 4.56
C GLU A 23 2.84 -11.92 5.09
N ALA A 24 2.14 -10.81 4.87
CA ALA A 24 2.65 -9.47 5.13
C ALA A 24 2.21 -8.91 6.47
N PHE A 25 1.00 -9.25 6.93
CA PHE A 25 0.40 -8.61 8.11
C PHE A 25 -0.10 -9.63 9.15
N PRO A 26 0.09 -9.35 10.46
CA PRO A 26 -0.40 -10.21 11.54
C PRO A 26 -1.93 -10.19 11.69
N SER A 27 -2.60 -9.19 11.11
CA SER A 27 -4.05 -9.08 11.07
C SER A 27 -4.47 -8.79 9.63
N PRO A 28 -4.43 -9.82 8.75
CA PRO A 28 -4.68 -9.67 7.33
C PRO A 28 -6.12 -9.24 7.06
N TRP A 29 -6.30 -8.44 6.01
CA TRP A 29 -7.61 -8.16 5.49
C TRP A 29 -8.30 -9.41 4.95
N SER A 30 -9.61 -9.48 5.15
CA SER A 30 -10.44 -10.54 4.58
C SER A 30 -10.79 -10.22 3.12
N ASN A 31 -11.12 -11.24 2.31
CA ASN A 31 -11.69 -11.03 0.96
C ASN A 31 -12.91 -10.10 1.02
N LYS A 32 -13.73 -10.19 2.06
CA LYS A 32 -14.88 -9.29 2.27
C LYS A 32 -14.45 -7.84 2.48
N THR A 33 -13.31 -7.59 3.12
CA THR A 33 -12.75 -6.24 3.26
C THR A 33 -12.32 -5.72 1.90
N PHE A 34 -11.55 -6.49 1.13
CA PHE A 34 -11.16 -6.08 -0.21
C PHE A 34 -12.36 -5.85 -1.13
N LEU A 35 -13.37 -6.72 -1.12
CA LEU A 35 -14.59 -6.53 -1.90
C LEU A 35 -15.31 -5.22 -1.57
N LYS A 36 -15.34 -4.82 -0.29
CA LYS A 36 -15.91 -3.52 0.08
C LYS A 36 -15.11 -2.36 -0.49
N GLU A 37 -13.80 -2.45 -0.46
CA GLU A 37 -12.91 -1.43 -1.01
C GLU A 37 -12.97 -1.36 -2.54
N LEU A 38 -13.11 -2.49 -3.23
CA LEU A 38 -13.32 -2.50 -4.69
C LEU A 38 -14.66 -1.87 -5.10
N ASN A 39 -15.66 -1.91 -4.23
CA ASN A 39 -16.94 -1.24 -4.44
C ASN A 39 -16.96 0.20 -3.89
N ASN A 40 -15.86 0.69 -3.31
CA ASN A 40 -15.77 2.03 -2.76
C ASN A 40 -15.34 3.01 -3.87
N PRO A 41 -16.20 3.97 -4.29
CA PRO A 41 -15.84 4.93 -5.34
C PRO A 41 -14.72 5.90 -4.91
N PHE A 42 -14.39 5.93 -3.62
CA PHE A 42 -13.31 6.72 -3.06
C PHE A 42 -12.07 5.88 -2.73
N ALA A 43 -11.86 4.77 -3.43
CA ALA A 43 -10.68 3.95 -3.24
C ALA A 43 -10.04 3.54 -4.56
N LEU A 44 -8.72 3.34 -4.51
CA LEU A 44 -7.94 2.87 -5.64
C LEU A 44 -6.98 1.79 -5.17
N TYR A 45 -7.09 0.60 -5.76
CA TYR A 45 -6.25 -0.54 -5.47
C TYR A 45 -5.58 -1.02 -6.74
N LEU A 46 -4.27 -1.24 -6.68
CA LEU A 46 -3.46 -1.68 -7.80
C LEU A 46 -2.75 -2.99 -7.43
N VAL A 47 -2.53 -3.82 -8.44
CA VAL A 47 -1.69 -5.01 -8.38
C VAL A 47 -0.55 -4.85 -9.38
N GLY A 48 0.61 -5.42 -9.04
CA GLY A 48 1.77 -5.55 -9.90
C GLY A 48 2.07 -7.03 -10.13
N GLY A 49 2.05 -7.45 -11.39
CA GLY A 49 2.32 -8.81 -11.81
C GLY A 49 3.67 -8.98 -12.50
N LEU A 50 4.30 -10.13 -12.30
CA LEU A 50 5.42 -10.61 -13.10
C LEU A 50 4.97 -11.89 -13.79
N GLU A 51 4.94 -11.87 -15.12
CA GLU A 51 4.34 -12.96 -15.92
C GLU A 51 2.87 -13.16 -15.49
N ASP A 52 2.47 -14.37 -15.11
CA ASP A 52 1.09 -14.69 -14.72
C ASP A 52 0.84 -14.62 -13.21
N GLU A 53 1.77 -14.06 -12.43
CA GLU A 53 1.73 -14.04 -10.96
C GLU A 53 1.66 -12.62 -10.39
N ILE A 54 0.71 -12.35 -9.49
CA ILE A 54 0.67 -11.11 -8.71
C ILE A 54 1.70 -11.20 -7.59
N VAL A 55 2.64 -10.25 -7.59
CA VAL A 55 3.77 -10.25 -6.65
C VAL A 55 3.76 -9.06 -5.70
N VAL A 56 2.97 -8.04 -5.98
CA VAL A 56 2.85 -6.83 -5.16
C VAL A 56 1.48 -6.20 -5.33
N TYR A 57 0.97 -5.56 -4.28
CA TYR A 57 -0.25 -4.79 -4.38
C TYR A 57 -0.20 -3.56 -3.45
N ILE A 58 -0.97 -2.54 -3.78
CA ILE A 58 -1.09 -1.29 -3.01
C ILE A 58 -2.53 -0.80 -3.02
N GLY A 59 -2.95 -0.15 -1.95
CA GLY A 59 -4.28 0.44 -1.82
C GLY A 59 -4.25 1.83 -1.21
N CYS A 60 -5.17 2.68 -1.63
CA CYS A 60 -5.42 3.95 -0.96
C CYS A 60 -6.90 4.33 -0.96
N TRP A 61 -7.23 5.20 -0.01
CA TRP A 61 -8.43 6.01 -0.07
C TRP A 61 -8.13 7.35 -0.73
N LEU A 62 -9.06 7.80 -1.56
CA LEU A 62 -9.10 9.08 -2.24
C LEU A 62 -9.90 10.04 -1.37
N LEU A 63 -9.19 10.94 -0.71
CA LEU A 63 -9.78 12.05 0.05
C LEU A 63 -9.73 13.31 -0.83
N ASP A 64 -10.23 14.43 -0.32
CA ASP A 64 -10.38 15.68 -1.10
C ASP A 64 -9.08 16.11 -1.82
N GLU A 65 -8.13 16.66 -1.08
CA GLU A 65 -6.82 17.08 -1.61
C GLU A 65 -5.71 16.02 -1.49
N GLN A 66 -6.01 14.85 -0.91
CA GLN A 66 -4.99 13.86 -0.57
C GLN A 66 -5.40 12.42 -0.85
N ILE A 67 -4.40 11.54 -0.96
CA ILE A 67 -4.61 10.11 -0.78
C ILE A 67 -4.16 9.67 0.62
N HIS A 68 -4.80 8.63 1.11
CA HIS A 68 -4.36 7.91 2.30
C HIS A 68 -4.03 6.47 1.92
N ILE A 69 -2.75 6.12 1.92
CA ILE A 69 -2.30 4.76 1.59
C ILE A 69 -2.70 3.84 2.74
N THR A 70 -3.58 2.89 2.44
CA THR A 70 -4.16 1.97 3.42
C THR A 70 -3.34 0.70 3.56
N THR A 71 -2.69 0.26 2.48
CA THR A 71 -1.89 -0.96 2.46
C THR A 71 -0.87 -0.95 1.32
N LEU A 72 0.24 -1.65 1.53
CA LEU A 72 1.28 -1.94 0.55
C LEU A 72 2.00 -3.21 0.99
N ALA A 73 1.95 -4.25 0.16
CA ALA A 73 2.67 -5.49 0.44
C ALA A 73 3.22 -6.14 -0.83
N THR A 74 4.36 -6.81 -0.65
CA THR A 74 5.03 -7.62 -1.68
C THR A 74 5.11 -9.04 -1.16
N LYS A 75 4.82 -10.00 -2.04
CA LYS A 75 4.97 -11.44 -1.82
C LYS A 75 6.36 -11.74 -1.29
N MET A 76 6.49 -12.61 -0.29
CA MET A 76 7.72 -12.75 0.50
C MET A 76 8.95 -13.03 -0.36
N GLU A 77 8.83 -13.92 -1.34
CA GLU A 77 9.89 -14.37 -2.25
C GLU A 77 10.40 -13.26 -3.17
N TYR A 78 9.58 -12.23 -3.42
CA TYR A 78 9.88 -11.13 -4.35
C TYR A 78 10.33 -9.84 -3.64
N ARG A 79 10.44 -9.85 -2.30
CA ARG A 79 10.87 -8.68 -1.52
C ARG A 79 12.32 -8.29 -1.82
N LYS A 80 12.63 -7.00 -1.59
CA LYS A 80 13.96 -6.38 -1.80
C LYS A 80 14.37 -6.19 -3.29
N ASN A 81 13.43 -6.37 -4.22
CA ASN A 81 13.65 -6.14 -5.66
C ASN A 81 13.05 -4.82 -6.18
N GLY A 82 12.72 -3.85 -5.31
CA GLY A 82 12.17 -2.55 -5.72
C GLY A 82 10.68 -2.52 -6.08
N LEU A 83 9.99 -3.67 -6.13
CA LEU A 83 8.58 -3.77 -6.54
C LEU A 83 7.61 -2.87 -5.74
N ALA A 84 7.80 -2.80 -4.41
CA ALA A 84 6.99 -1.93 -3.55
C ALA A 84 7.18 -0.44 -3.89
N THR A 85 8.39 -0.04 -4.28
CA THR A 85 8.70 1.33 -4.71
C THR A 85 8.07 1.61 -6.08
N GLU A 86 8.17 0.67 -7.01
CA GLU A 86 7.64 0.83 -8.37
C GLU A 86 6.12 0.99 -8.38
N ILE A 87 5.39 0.13 -7.65
CA ILE A 87 3.94 0.26 -7.55
C ILE A 87 3.51 1.52 -6.78
N LEU A 88 4.29 1.94 -5.77
CA LEU A 88 4.06 3.19 -5.05
C LEU A 88 4.20 4.39 -6.01
N HIS A 89 5.22 4.41 -6.88
CA HIS A 89 5.35 5.47 -7.89
C HIS A 89 4.16 5.52 -8.83
N ASN A 90 3.68 4.36 -9.29
CA ASN A 90 2.48 4.30 -10.12
C ASN A 90 1.26 4.88 -9.40
N LEU A 91 1.02 4.49 -8.15
CA LEU A 91 -0.08 5.02 -7.34
C LEU A 91 0.02 6.55 -7.17
N LEU A 92 1.21 7.06 -6.82
CA LEU A 92 1.42 8.50 -6.61
C LEU A 92 1.26 9.29 -7.93
N ALA A 93 1.66 8.72 -9.07
CA ALA A 93 1.44 9.33 -10.37
C ALA A 93 -0.05 9.44 -10.70
N ARG A 94 -0.82 8.35 -10.54
CA ARG A 94 -2.28 8.37 -10.72
C ARG A 94 -2.95 9.37 -9.78
N ALA A 95 -2.52 9.43 -8.51
CA ALA A 95 -3.03 10.39 -7.55
C ALA A 95 -2.83 11.85 -8.03
N LYS A 96 -1.67 12.18 -8.60
CA LYS A 96 -1.42 13.50 -9.20
C LYS A 96 -2.34 13.80 -10.38
N GLU A 97 -2.53 12.83 -11.27
CA GLU A 97 -3.44 12.95 -12.42
C GLU A 97 -4.89 13.20 -11.98
N MET A 98 -5.27 12.67 -10.82
CA MET A 98 -6.57 12.91 -10.18
C MET A 98 -6.63 14.23 -9.39
N GLY A 99 -5.61 15.09 -9.49
CA GLY A 99 -5.55 16.38 -8.81
C GLY A 99 -5.25 16.30 -7.30
N LYS A 100 -4.74 15.17 -6.80
CA LYS A 100 -4.32 15.05 -5.40
C LYS A 100 -2.98 15.73 -5.20
N GLU A 101 -2.86 16.47 -4.12
CA GLU A 101 -1.68 17.25 -3.78
C GLU A 101 -0.78 16.53 -2.77
N LYS A 102 -1.34 15.59 -2.01
CA LYS A 102 -0.68 15.05 -0.81
C LYS A 102 -0.92 13.55 -0.67
N ALA A 103 0.01 12.84 -0.05
CA ALA A 103 -0.13 11.44 0.34
C ALA A 103 0.22 11.25 1.82
N SER A 104 -0.56 10.41 2.51
CA SER A 104 -0.33 10.06 3.92
C SER A 104 -0.43 8.56 4.16
N LEU A 105 0.17 8.07 5.24
CA LEU A 105 0.08 6.68 5.69
C LEU A 105 0.42 6.54 7.17
N GLU A 106 0.00 5.42 7.76
CA GLU A 106 0.55 4.91 9.01
C GLU A 106 1.45 3.70 8.77
N VAL A 107 2.59 3.68 9.47
CA VAL A 107 3.51 2.54 9.47
C VAL A 107 3.92 2.19 10.89
N ARG A 108 4.00 0.88 11.20
CA ARG A 108 4.48 0.35 12.48
C ARG A 108 5.81 0.97 12.86
N ILE A 109 5.95 1.37 14.13
CA ILE A 109 7.20 1.95 14.62
C ILE A 109 8.39 0.99 14.51
N SER A 110 8.15 -0.33 14.60
CA SER A 110 9.14 -1.40 14.40
C SER A 110 9.51 -1.64 12.94
N ASN A 111 8.64 -1.30 11.97
CA ASN A 111 8.88 -1.55 10.55
C ASN A 111 9.85 -0.51 9.94
N LYS A 112 11.11 -0.59 10.37
CA LYS A 112 12.17 0.33 9.94
C LYS A 112 12.43 0.24 8.44
N LYS A 113 12.28 -0.94 7.84
CA LYS A 113 12.48 -1.13 6.39
C LYS A 113 11.46 -0.33 5.58
N ALA A 114 10.17 -0.43 5.89
CA ALA A 114 9.14 0.35 5.21
C ALA A 114 9.31 1.85 5.47
N GLN A 115 9.59 2.25 6.72
CA GLN A 115 9.88 3.66 7.04
C GLN A 115 11.03 4.22 6.19
N GLN A 116 12.13 3.48 6.04
CA GLN A 116 13.26 3.92 5.22
C GLN A 116 12.95 3.98 3.73
N MET A 117 12.13 3.04 3.22
CA MET A 117 11.63 3.12 1.85
C MET A 117 10.81 4.41 1.65
N TYR A 118 9.81 4.66 2.48
CA TYR A 118 9.00 5.88 2.38
C TYR A 118 9.84 7.17 2.51
N ILE A 119 10.84 7.20 3.39
CA ILE A 119 11.78 8.34 3.50
C ILE A 119 12.53 8.58 2.18
N LYS A 120 13.06 7.52 1.56
CA LYS A 120 13.73 7.63 0.25
C LYS A 120 12.79 8.14 -0.84
N GLU A 121 11.51 7.77 -0.75
CA GLU A 121 10.48 8.26 -1.65
C GLU A 121 9.94 9.66 -1.30
N GLY A 122 10.57 10.38 -0.37
CA GLY A 122 10.23 11.77 -0.04
C GLY A 122 9.11 11.95 0.98
N PHE A 123 8.69 10.88 1.67
CA PHE A 123 7.81 11.00 2.83
C PHE A 123 8.61 11.41 4.07
N PHE A 124 8.01 12.24 4.92
CA PHE A 124 8.57 12.58 6.24
C PHE A 124 7.58 12.27 7.35
N LYS A 125 8.11 12.10 8.57
CA LYS A 125 7.32 11.78 9.76
C LYS A 125 6.65 13.05 10.28
N ILE A 126 5.34 13.01 10.51
CA ILE A 126 4.58 14.16 11.00
C ILE A 126 3.98 13.96 12.38
N ALA A 127 3.69 12.70 12.75
CA ALA A 127 3.10 12.39 14.04
C ALA A 127 3.41 10.96 14.46
N LYS A 128 3.12 10.66 15.73
CA LYS A 128 3.13 9.32 16.30
C LYS A 128 1.77 9.06 16.94
N LYS A 129 1.06 8.00 16.51
CA LYS A 129 -0.19 7.55 17.13
C LYS A 129 0.14 6.44 18.12
N ARG A 130 -0.18 6.66 19.40
CA ARG A 130 0.05 5.68 20.46
C ARG A 130 -0.94 4.53 20.38
N SER A 131 -0.48 3.29 20.56
CA SER A 131 -1.31 2.08 20.57
C SER A 131 -2.29 2.00 19.39
N TYR A 132 -1.79 2.34 18.21
CA TYR A 132 -2.59 2.42 16.99
C TYR A 132 -2.97 1.05 16.45
N TYR A 133 -2.01 0.13 16.43
CA TYR A 133 -2.21 -1.23 15.93
C TYR A 133 -2.84 -2.10 17.02
N LYS A 134 -4.09 -2.52 16.78
CA LYS A 134 -4.94 -3.18 17.79
C LYS A 134 -4.50 -4.61 18.14
N ASP A 135 -3.76 -5.26 17.25
CA ASP A 135 -3.28 -6.63 17.40
C ASP A 135 -2.25 -6.78 18.52
N ASN A 136 -1.39 -5.78 18.71
CA ASN A 136 -0.30 -5.84 19.68
C ASN A 136 -0.09 -4.54 20.48
N GLY A 137 -0.97 -3.53 20.29
CA GLY A 137 -0.86 -2.24 20.95
C GLY A 137 0.32 -1.40 20.46
N GLU A 138 0.90 -1.72 19.31
CA GLU A 138 2.07 -1.02 18.79
C GLU A 138 1.73 0.38 18.26
N ASP A 139 2.66 1.30 18.45
CA ASP A 139 2.56 2.66 17.95
C ASP A 139 2.73 2.72 16.42
N ALA A 140 2.03 3.66 15.80
CA ALA A 140 2.24 4.02 14.40
C ALA A 140 3.01 5.33 14.27
N ILE A 141 3.86 5.40 13.25
CA ILE A 141 4.40 6.65 12.72
C ILE A 141 3.49 7.07 11.56
N VAL A 142 2.96 8.29 11.65
CA VAL A 142 2.25 8.92 10.53
C VAL A 142 3.28 9.57 9.64
N MET A 143 3.27 9.21 8.36
CA MET A 143 4.15 9.79 7.35
C MET A 143 3.33 10.53 6.30
N TRP A 144 3.93 11.57 5.73
CA TRP A 144 3.28 12.46 4.78
C TRP A 144 4.26 12.88 3.67
N LYS A 145 3.73 13.11 2.47
CA LYS A 145 4.47 13.58 1.30
C LYS A 145 3.61 14.57 0.49
N GLN A 146 4.23 15.66 0.03
CA GLN A 146 3.70 16.49 -1.03
C GLN A 146 3.91 15.78 -2.37
N LEU A 147 2.86 15.69 -3.19
CA LEU A 147 2.90 15.12 -4.53
C LEU A 147 3.47 16.13 -5.52
#